data_AF-A0A1I1XMN4-F1
#
_entry.id   AF-A0A1I1XMN4-F1
#
_cell.length_a   1.000
_cell.length_b   1.000
_cell.length_c   1.000
_cell.angle_alpha   90.00
_cell.angle_beta   90.00
_cell.angle_gamma   90.00
#
_symmetry.space_group_name_H-M   'P 1'
#
loop_
_entity.id
_entity.type
_entity.pdbx_description
1 polymer ?
#
loop_
_entity_poly.entity_id
_entity_poly.type
_entity_poly.pdbx_seq_one_letter_code
_entity_poly.pdbx_strand_id
1 'polypeptide(L)'
;MLTNHAKLMQFFAAANKVSGRKKLQKMVYILQKCHVPFEEKYQFHFYGPYSEELSLRIEELCNLGFISEEKEAKSNYIQYHYQITEDGNEFLNQFQMDMPDMTEQISLLKAKSSRFLELVSTMFYFEGFPDEAIVKKVHKIKPKQKYTDQEIEEAFQFIQRMKPVQ
;
A
#
# COMPACT_ATOMS: atom_id res chain seq x y z
N MET A 1 14.39 -1.62 -14.06
CA MET A 1 14.46 -0.37 -13.26
C MET A 1 13.38 0.63 -13.69
N LEU A 2 13.38 1.14 -14.93
CA LEU A 2 12.40 2.14 -15.38
C LEU A 2 10.93 1.66 -15.37
N THR A 3 10.67 0.42 -15.79
CA THR A 3 9.31 -0.17 -15.79
C THR A 3 8.68 -0.17 -14.40
N ASN A 4 9.47 -0.49 -13.38
CA ASN A 4 9.00 -0.55 -12.00
C ASN A 4 8.73 0.84 -11.41
N HIS A 5 9.47 1.85 -11.85
CA HIS A 5 9.17 3.26 -11.55
C HIS A 5 7.84 3.66 -12.18
N ALA A 6 7.67 3.36 -13.47
CA ALA A 6 6.43 3.65 -14.19
C ALA A 6 5.21 2.97 -13.54
N LYS A 7 5.33 1.72 -13.05
CA LYS A 7 4.23 1.01 -12.35
C LYS A 7 3.80 1.76 -11.08
N LEU A 8 4.76 2.22 -10.28
CA LEU A 8 4.45 3.06 -9.11
C LEU A 8 3.88 4.42 -9.50
N MET A 9 4.39 5.01 -10.58
CA MET A 9 3.87 6.28 -11.09
C MET A 9 2.38 6.17 -11.45
N GLN A 10 1.94 5.08 -12.07
CA GLN A 10 0.52 4.85 -12.31
C GLN A 10 -0.29 4.76 -11.01
N PHE A 11 0.26 4.13 -9.97
CA PHE A 11 -0.37 4.13 -8.65
C PHE A 11 -0.53 5.54 -8.10
N PHE A 12 0.48 6.40 -8.20
CA PHE A 12 0.37 7.79 -7.75
C PHE A 12 -0.58 8.62 -8.60
N ALA A 13 -0.64 8.39 -9.91
CA ALA A 13 -1.59 9.03 -10.81
C ALA A 13 -3.04 8.70 -10.40
N ALA A 14 -3.35 7.41 -10.20
CA ALA A 14 -4.68 6.98 -9.77
C ALA A 14 -4.99 7.39 -8.30
N ALA A 15 -3.99 7.37 -7.42
CA ALA A 15 -4.16 7.76 -6.02
C ALA A 15 -4.30 9.28 -5.84
N ASN A 16 -3.76 10.09 -6.75
CA ASN A 16 -3.61 11.54 -6.68
C ASN A 16 -2.75 12.01 -5.49
N LYS A 17 -3.15 11.68 -4.25
CA LYS A 17 -2.42 11.98 -3.01
C LYS A 17 -2.43 10.80 -2.05
N VAL A 18 -1.26 10.47 -1.49
CA VAL A 18 -1.08 9.45 -0.45
C VAL A 18 -0.41 10.07 0.78
N SER A 19 -1.07 9.95 1.94
CA SER A 19 -0.58 10.52 3.19
C SER A 19 -0.07 9.42 4.14
N GLY A 20 1.21 9.48 4.46
CA GLY A 20 1.89 8.62 5.43
C GLY A 20 2.65 7.45 4.80
N ARG A 21 3.96 7.38 5.07
CA ARG A 21 4.88 6.34 4.59
C ARG A 21 4.41 4.92 4.89
N LYS A 22 3.93 4.67 6.12
CA LYS A 22 3.41 3.35 6.51
C LYS A 22 2.17 2.95 5.71
N LYS A 23 1.25 3.90 5.49
CA LYS A 23 0.02 3.66 4.71
C LYS A 23 0.35 3.34 3.26
N LEU A 24 1.26 4.11 2.65
CA LEU A 24 1.75 3.87 1.29
C LEU A 24 2.31 2.44 1.14
N GLN A 25 3.21 2.03 2.04
CA GLN A 25 3.76 0.67 2.06
C GLN A 25 2.67 -0.42 2.11
N LYS A 26 1.60 -0.20 2.89
CA LYS A 26 0.48 -1.15 2.97
C LYS A 26 -0.37 -1.16 1.71
N MET A 27 -0.63 0.00 1.12
CA MET A 27 -1.45 0.10 -0.08
C MET A 27 -0.81 -0.66 -1.25
N VAL A 28 0.47 -0.42 -1.52
CA VAL A 28 1.20 -1.11 -2.60
C VAL A 28 1.28 -2.62 -2.33
N TYR A 29 1.56 -3.03 -1.09
CA TYR A 29 1.57 -4.45 -0.72
C TYR A 29 0.22 -5.13 -0.94
N ILE A 30 -0.87 -4.49 -0.52
CA ILE A 30 -2.22 -5.06 -0.67
C ILE A 30 -2.59 -5.17 -2.15
N LEU A 31 -2.29 -4.15 -2.97
CA LEU A 31 -2.50 -4.21 -4.41
C LEU A 31 -1.69 -5.33 -5.07
N GLN A 32 -0.43 -5.51 -4.67
CA GLN A 32 0.41 -6.61 -5.13
C GLN A 32 -0.20 -7.98 -4.79
N LYS A 33 -0.75 -8.12 -3.58
CA LYS A 33 -1.49 -9.32 -3.15
C LYS A 33 -2.83 -9.51 -3.88
N CYS A 34 -3.34 -8.46 -4.51
CA CYS A 34 -4.51 -8.49 -5.39
C CYS A 34 -4.11 -8.57 -6.88
N HIS A 35 -2.92 -9.11 -7.18
CA HIS A 35 -2.41 -9.36 -8.53
C HIS A 35 -2.11 -8.13 -9.39
N VAL A 36 -2.04 -6.93 -8.80
CA VAL A 36 -1.40 -5.80 -9.49
C VAL A 36 0.10 -6.11 -9.64
N PRO A 37 0.71 -5.99 -10.83
CA PRO A 37 2.03 -6.56 -11.12
C PRO A 37 3.20 -5.73 -10.56
N PHE A 38 3.12 -5.34 -9.30
CA PHE A 38 4.24 -4.80 -8.53
C PHE A 38 5.26 -5.91 -8.22
N GLU A 39 6.54 -5.56 -8.22
CA GLU A 39 7.67 -6.51 -8.12
C GLU A 39 8.46 -6.34 -6.81
N GLU A 40 8.03 -5.41 -5.97
CA GLU A 40 8.59 -5.06 -4.69
C GLU A 40 8.67 -6.29 -3.79
N LYS A 41 9.86 -6.57 -3.27
CA LYS A 41 10.02 -7.64 -2.28
C LYS A 41 9.66 -7.12 -0.90
N TYR A 42 8.85 -7.91 -0.19
CA TYR A 42 8.40 -7.60 1.16
C TYR A 42 8.92 -8.62 2.17
N GLN A 43 9.34 -8.09 3.33
CA GLN A 43 9.64 -8.88 4.52
C GLN A 43 8.73 -8.45 5.66
N PHE A 44 8.49 -9.34 6.63
CA PHE A 44 7.65 -9.01 7.78
C PHE A 44 8.46 -8.32 8.88
N HIS A 45 8.08 -7.09 9.20
CA HIS A 45 8.67 -6.31 10.30
C HIS A 45 7.63 -6.00 11.38
N PHE A 46 8.03 -5.23 12.39
CA PHE A 46 7.16 -4.90 13.54
C PHE A 46 5.81 -4.29 13.14
N TYR A 47 5.77 -3.41 12.14
CA TYR A 47 4.54 -2.79 11.61
C TYR A 47 3.91 -3.60 10.47
N GLY A 48 4.28 -4.87 10.30
CA GLY A 48 3.82 -5.77 9.23
C GLY A 48 4.75 -5.76 8.02
N PRO A 49 4.26 -6.18 6.84
CA PRO A 49 5.05 -6.22 5.61
C PRO A 49 5.65 -4.85 5.28
N TYR A 50 6.94 -4.83 4.95
CA TYR A 50 7.67 -3.64 4.54
C TYR A 50 8.63 -3.99 3.41
N SER A 51 8.79 -3.07 2.47
CA SER A 51 9.72 -3.19 1.34
C SER A 51 10.69 -2.02 1.35
N GLU A 52 11.97 -2.31 1.59
CA GLU A 52 13.06 -1.33 1.42
C GLU A 52 13.17 -0.87 -0.03
N GLU A 53 12.97 -1.79 -0.98
CA GLU A 53 12.96 -1.51 -2.43
C GLU A 53 11.89 -0.47 -2.79
N LEU A 54 10.68 -0.58 -2.21
CA LEU A 54 9.63 0.41 -2.41
C LEU A 54 10.04 1.78 -1.86
N SER A 55 10.63 1.81 -0.66
CA SER A 55 11.08 3.05 -0.05
C SER A 55 12.15 3.75 -0.88
N LEU A 56 13.15 3.01 -1.37
CA LEU A 56 14.19 3.54 -2.25
C LEU A 56 13.60 4.07 -3.56
N ARG A 57 12.66 3.32 -4.17
CA ARG A 57 12.06 3.73 -5.44
C ARG A 57 11.22 5.01 -5.33
N ILE A 58 10.52 5.19 -4.21
CA ILE A 58 9.79 6.44 -3.96
C ILE A 58 10.78 7.60 -3.79
N GLU A 59 11.88 7.38 -3.09
CA GLU A 59 12.95 8.39 -2.96
C GLU A 59 13.55 8.76 -4.32
N GLU A 60 13.83 7.78 -5.17
CA GLU A 60 14.29 7.98 -6.55
C GLU A 60 13.29 8.81 -7.37
N LEU A 61 12.00 8.46 -7.32
CA LEU A 61 10.93 9.22 -7.99
C LEU A 61 10.81 10.66 -7.49
N CYS A 62 11.00 10.89 -6.18
CA CYS A 62 11.05 12.23 -5.62
C CYS A 62 12.27 13.02 -6.10
N ASN A 63 13.45 12.39 -6.12
CA ASN A 63 14.70 13.00 -6.57
C ASN A 63 14.67 13.36 -8.06
N LEU A 64 13.94 12.57 -8.87
CA LEU A 64 13.69 12.83 -10.28
C LEU A 64 12.62 13.92 -10.54
N GLY A 65 11.94 14.40 -9.49
CA GLY A 65 10.89 15.42 -9.62
C GLY A 65 9.54 14.88 -10.11
N PHE A 66 9.37 13.57 -10.27
CA PHE A 66 8.12 12.95 -10.73
C PHE A 66 7.06 12.84 -9.63
N ILE A 67 7.50 12.84 -8.37
CA ILE A 67 6.64 12.84 -7.18
C ILE A 67 7.11 13.96 -6.26
N SER A 68 6.17 14.72 -5.70
CA SER A 68 6.46 15.66 -4.62
C SER A 68 6.31 14.96 -3.26
N GLU A 69 7.25 15.22 -2.33
CA GLU A 69 7.13 14.86 -0.91
C GLU A 69 6.96 16.13 -0.07
N GLU A 70 5.76 16.35 0.44
CA GLU A 70 5.49 17.44 1.39
C GLU A 70 5.50 16.93 2.83
N LYS A 71 6.08 17.72 3.74
CA LYS A 71 6.15 17.42 5.18
C LYS A 71 5.18 18.32 5.93
N GLU A 72 4.18 17.73 6.56
CA GLU A 72 3.26 18.41 7.47
C GLU A 72 3.65 18.13 8.92
N ALA A 73 3.95 19.18 9.69
CA ALA A 73 4.18 19.07 11.12
C ALA A 73 2.84 18.86 11.85
N LYS A 74 2.65 17.70 12.47
CA LYS A 74 1.59 17.45 13.45
C LYS A 74 2.19 17.58 14.86
N SER A 75 1.34 17.75 15.87
CA SER A 75 1.77 18.02 17.25
C SER A 75 2.86 17.08 17.78
N ASN A 76 2.82 15.80 17.40
CA ASN A 76 3.73 14.76 17.94
C ASN A 76 4.49 13.96 16.85
N TYR A 77 4.32 14.31 15.56
CA TYR A 77 4.95 13.58 14.46
C TYR A 77 4.96 14.38 13.16
N ILE A 78 5.78 13.98 12.19
CA ILE A 78 5.77 14.53 10.83
C ILE A 78 4.94 13.60 9.94
N GLN A 79 3.95 14.14 9.26
CA GLN A 79 3.20 13.44 8.23
C GLN A 79 3.78 13.77 6.85
N TYR A 80 4.02 12.73 6.05
CA TYR A 80 4.52 12.87 4.69
C TYR A 80 3.38 12.72 3.71
N HIS A 81 3.32 13.59 2.72
CA HIS A 81 2.35 13.55 1.64
C HIS A 81 3.07 13.38 0.32
N TYR A 82 2.62 12.39 -0.45
CA TYR A 82 3.15 12.09 -1.78
C TYR A 82 2.09 12.38 -2.82
N GLN A 83 2.48 13.09 -3.87
CA GLN A 83 1.61 13.43 -4.98
C GLN A 83 2.41 13.41 -6.29
N ILE A 84 1.80 12.94 -7.37
CA ILE A 84 2.40 13.00 -8.70
C ILE A 84 2.51 14.45 -9.16
N THR A 85 3.63 14.81 -9.80
CA THR A 85 3.85 16.15 -10.37
C THR A 85 3.38 16.22 -11.82
N GLU A 86 3.43 17.41 -12.43
CA GLU A 86 3.17 17.59 -13.85
C GLU A 86 4.17 16.80 -14.71
N ASP A 87 5.48 16.96 -14.45
CA ASP A 87 6.55 16.17 -15.07
C ASP A 87 6.33 14.66 -14.95
N GLY A 88 5.81 14.21 -13.79
CA GLY A 88 5.45 12.83 -13.55
C GLY A 88 4.30 12.32 -14.44
N ASN A 89 3.29 13.16 -14.68
CA ASN A 89 2.19 12.84 -15.60
C ASN A 89 2.66 12.85 -17.06
N GLU A 90 3.49 13.83 -17.45
CA GLU A 90 4.08 13.88 -18.79
C GLU A 90 4.95 12.65 -19.06
N PHE A 91 5.75 12.23 -18.08
CA PHE A 91 6.50 10.98 -18.15
C PHE A 91 5.56 9.79 -18.40
N LEU A 92 4.50 9.63 -17.61
CA LEU A 92 3.55 8.52 -17.80
C LEU A 92 2.90 8.50 -19.19
N ASN A 93 2.56 9.66 -19.76
CA ASN A 93 1.96 9.74 -21.09
C ASN A 93 2.89 9.23 -22.21
N GLN A 94 4.21 9.22 -21.97
CA GLN A 94 5.21 8.69 -22.90
C GLN A 94 5.42 7.17 -22.75
N PHE A 95 4.97 6.57 -21.64
CA PHE A 95 5.14 5.15 -21.35
C PHE A 95 3.79 4.42 -21.37
N GLN A 96 3.46 3.78 -22.50
CA GLN A 96 2.39 2.80 -22.53
C GLN A 96 2.81 1.56 -21.73
N MET A 97 2.06 1.24 -20.68
CA MET A 97 2.23 0.02 -19.92
C MET A 97 0.91 -0.70 -19.81
N ASP A 98 0.99 -2.02 -19.90
CA ASP A 98 -0.09 -2.93 -19.58
C ASP A 98 -0.18 -3.10 -18.06
N MET A 99 -1.07 -2.31 -17.45
CA MET A 99 -1.38 -2.35 -16.03
C MET A 99 -2.89 -2.45 -15.88
N PRO A 100 -3.39 -3.29 -14.97
CA PRO A 100 -4.82 -3.35 -14.69
C PRO A 100 -5.30 -2.00 -14.12
N ASP A 101 -6.54 -1.63 -14.42
CA ASP A 101 -7.18 -0.52 -13.71
C ASP A 101 -7.30 -0.87 -12.22
N MET A 102 -6.75 0.01 -11.39
CA MET A 102 -6.69 -0.14 -9.93
C MET A 102 -7.37 1.04 -9.22
N THR A 103 -8.11 1.88 -9.95
CA THR A 103 -8.71 3.12 -9.44
C THR A 103 -9.70 2.83 -8.30
N GLU A 104 -10.57 1.83 -8.45
CA GLU A 104 -11.52 1.43 -7.41
C GLU A 104 -10.80 0.91 -6.16
N GLN A 105 -9.84 0.02 -6.34
CA GLN A 105 -9.07 -0.59 -5.25
C GLN A 105 -8.28 0.48 -4.49
N ILE A 106 -7.66 1.42 -5.19
CA ILE A 106 -6.97 2.55 -4.58
C ILE A 106 -7.95 3.42 -3.78
N SER A 107 -9.13 3.70 -4.32
CA SER A 107 -10.17 4.47 -3.61
C SER A 107 -10.59 3.79 -2.31
N LEU A 108 -10.86 2.47 -2.36
CA LEU A 108 -11.19 1.65 -1.19
C LEU A 108 -10.08 1.69 -0.14
N LEU A 109 -8.82 1.53 -0.56
CA LEU A 109 -7.66 1.58 0.33
C LEU A 109 -7.47 2.97 0.96
N LYS A 110 -7.64 4.04 0.18
CA LYS A 110 -7.52 5.43 0.66
C LYS A 110 -8.55 5.74 1.74
N ALA A 111 -9.77 5.21 1.62
CA ALA A 111 -10.84 5.41 2.61
C ALA A 111 -10.57 4.73 3.97
N LYS A 112 -9.64 3.77 4.04
CA LYS A 112 -9.34 3.05 5.29
C LYS A 112 -8.24 3.72 6.12
N SER A 113 -8.31 3.52 7.43
CA SER A 113 -7.30 4.01 8.38
C SER A 113 -5.99 3.21 8.25
N SER A 114 -4.86 3.81 8.64
CA SER A 114 -3.57 3.13 8.65
C SER A 114 -3.58 1.89 9.56
N ARG A 115 -4.31 1.91 10.68
CA ARG A 115 -4.45 0.79 11.60
C ARG A 115 -5.22 -0.39 10.97
N PHE A 116 -6.27 -0.09 10.22
CA PHE A 116 -7.03 -1.12 9.49
C PHE A 116 -6.20 -1.73 8.35
N LEU A 117 -5.47 -0.91 7.60
CA LEU A 117 -4.57 -1.43 6.56
C LEU A 117 -3.39 -2.22 7.14
N GLU A 118 -2.93 -1.90 8.36
CA GLU A 118 -1.98 -2.74 9.09
C GLU A 118 -2.56 -4.13 9.40
N LEU A 119 -3.83 -4.22 9.79
CA LEU A 119 -4.53 -5.50 9.99
C LEU A 119 -4.62 -6.29 8.68
N VAL A 120 -5.17 -5.68 7.63
CA VAL A 120 -5.38 -6.31 6.33
C VAL A 120 -4.05 -6.80 5.72
N SER A 121 -3.01 -5.96 5.70
CA SER A 121 -1.69 -6.36 5.21
C SER A 121 -1.05 -7.46 6.05
N THR A 122 -1.32 -7.50 7.36
CA THR A 122 -0.85 -8.58 8.23
C THR A 122 -1.55 -9.89 7.89
N MET A 123 -2.87 -9.87 7.67
CA MET A 123 -3.64 -11.06 7.29
C MET A 123 -3.21 -11.59 5.92
N PHE A 124 -3.06 -10.71 4.92
CA PHE A 124 -2.52 -11.08 3.60
C PHE A 124 -1.13 -11.71 3.66
N TYR A 125 -0.27 -11.33 4.62
CA TYR A 125 1.04 -11.95 4.77
C TYR A 125 0.96 -13.42 5.21
N PHE A 126 -0.08 -13.79 5.94
CA PHE A 126 -0.36 -15.18 6.33
C PHE A 126 -1.47 -15.81 5.50
N GLU A 127 -1.72 -15.31 4.30
CA GLU A 127 -2.62 -15.99 3.38
C GLU A 127 -2.11 -17.41 3.10
N GLY A 128 -3.04 -18.36 2.91
CA GLY A 128 -2.72 -19.78 2.75
C GLY A 128 -2.73 -20.59 4.06
N PHE A 129 -2.77 -19.92 5.22
CA PHE A 129 -3.14 -20.58 6.48
C PHE A 129 -4.68 -20.59 6.64
N PRO A 130 -5.24 -21.54 7.42
CA PRO A 130 -6.65 -21.48 7.81
C PRO A 130 -6.98 -20.20 8.58
N ASP A 131 -8.19 -19.67 8.43
CA ASP A 131 -8.61 -18.39 9.02
C ASP A 131 -8.36 -18.32 10.52
N GLU A 132 -8.70 -19.37 11.29
CA GLU A 132 -8.41 -19.44 12.72
C GLU A 132 -6.91 -19.28 13.05
N ALA A 133 -6.04 -19.82 12.20
CA ALA A 133 -4.60 -19.71 12.38
C ALA A 133 -4.10 -18.29 12.04
N ILE A 134 -4.70 -17.63 11.04
CA ILE A 134 -4.45 -16.22 10.72
C ILE A 134 -4.83 -15.34 11.91
N VAL A 135 -6.03 -15.51 12.48
CA VAL A 135 -6.51 -14.76 13.64
C VAL A 135 -5.57 -14.92 14.84
N LYS A 136 -5.19 -16.16 15.18
CA LYS A 136 -4.22 -16.44 16.26
C LYS A 136 -2.89 -15.74 16.01
N LYS A 137 -2.38 -15.73 14.77
CA LYS A 137 -1.14 -15.03 14.41
C LYS A 137 -1.27 -13.51 14.55
N VAL A 138 -2.38 -12.93 14.10
CA VAL A 138 -2.66 -11.48 14.26
C VAL A 138 -2.57 -11.09 15.73
N HIS A 139 -3.30 -11.77 16.62
CA HIS A 139 -3.24 -11.46 18.06
C HIS A 139 -1.85 -11.67 18.66
N LYS A 140 -1.14 -12.72 18.23
CA LYS A 140 0.22 -13.01 18.72
C LYS A 140 1.24 -11.94 18.35
N ILE A 141 1.20 -11.43 17.11
CA ILE A 141 2.22 -10.50 16.60
C ILE A 141 1.80 -9.03 16.69
N LYS A 142 0.50 -8.75 16.85
CA LYS A 142 -0.08 -7.41 17.03
C LYS A 142 -0.82 -7.25 18.37
N PRO A 143 -0.30 -7.73 19.52
CA PRO A 143 -1.03 -7.70 20.78
C PRO A 143 -1.38 -6.28 21.23
N LYS A 144 -0.51 -5.30 20.92
CA LYS A 144 -0.71 -3.89 21.25
C LYS A 144 -1.85 -3.22 20.47
N GLN A 145 -2.21 -3.73 19.29
CA GLN A 145 -3.27 -3.17 18.47
C GLN A 145 -4.66 -3.54 18.97
N LYS A 146 -4.76 -4.63 19.77
CA LYS A 146 -6.01 -5.11 20.38
C LYS A 146 -7.16 -5.15 19.37
N TYR A 147 -6.90 -5.76 18.20
CA TYR A 147 -7.93 -5.93 17.18
C TYR A 147 -9.10 -6.72 17.76
N THR A 148 -10.32 -6.27 17.51
CA THR A 148 -11.53 -7.00 17.93
C THR A 148 -11.92 -8.04 16.89
N ASP A 149 -12.73 -9.02 17.28
CA ASP A 149 -13.26 -10.03 16.34
C ASP A 149 -14.06 -9.37 15.20
N GLN A 150 -14.80 -8.29 15.50
CA GLN A 150 -15.51 -7.51 14.49
C GLN A 150 -14.55 -6.87 13.48
N GLU A 151 -13.45 -6.26 13.93
CA GLU A 151 -12.46 -5.65 13.02
C GLU A 151 -11.77 -6.70 12.13
N ILE A 152 -11.56 -7.91 12.66
CA ILE A 152 -10.98 -9.04 11.93
C ILE A 152 -11.96 -9.57 10.88
N GLU A 153 -13.23 -9.72 11.23
CA GLU A 153 -14.30 -10.10 10.30
C GLU A 153 -14.44 -9.07 9.17
N GLU A 154 -14.50 -7.78 9.51
CA GLU A 154 -14.50 -6.69 8.54
C GLU A 154 -13.27 -6.72 7.61
N ALA A 155 -12.10 -7.11 8.13
CA ALA A 155 -10.88 -7.25 7.34
C ALA A 155 -10.95 -8.45 6.39
N PHE A 156 -11.51 -9.60 6.80
CA PHE A 156 -11.74 -10.73 5.89
C PHE A 156 -12.68 -10.35 4.75
N GLN A 157 -13.80 -9.69 5.06
CA GLN A 157 -14.75 -9.20 4.04
C GLN A 157 -14.10 -8.20 3.09
N PHE A 158 -13.27 -7.30 3.63
CA PHE A 158 -12.52 -6.34 2.82
C PHE A 158 -11.52 -7.05 1.88
N ILE A 159 -10.82 -8.08 2.36
CA ILE A 159 -9.90 -8.88 1.54
C ILE A 159 -10.63 -9.54 0.37
N GLN A 160 -11.82 -10.11 0.61
CA GLN A 160 -12.61 -10.73 -0.47
C GLN A 160 -13.05 -9.71 -1.52
N ARG A 161 -13.45 -8.50 -1.09
CA ARG A 161 -13.83 -7.42 -2.01
C ARG A 161 -12.65 -6.86 -2.82
N MET A 162 -11.44 -6.90 -2.26
CA MET A 162 -10.24 -6.35 -2.91
C MET A 162 -9.67 -7.28 -3.99
N LYS A 163 -9.88 -8.59 -3.87
CA LYS A 163 -9.45 -9.54 -4.91
C LYS A 163 -10.28 -9.29 -6.17
N PRO A 164 -9.66 -9.24 -7.36
CA PRO A 164 -10.42 -9.15 -8.59
C PRO A 164 -11.41 -10.32 -8.65
N VAL A 165 -12.66 -10.03 -9.04
CA VAL A 165 -13.60 -11.09 -9.44
C VAL A 165 -12.95 -11.78 -10.64
N GLN A 166 -12.59 -13.04 -10.47
CA GLN A 166 -12.00 -13.87 -11.54
C GLN A 166 -12.89 -13.92 -12.76
#